data_AF-A0A2W6NBA2-F1
#
_entry.id   AF-A0A2W6NBA2-F1
#
_cell.length_a   1.000
_cell.length_b   1.000
_cell.length_c   1.000
_cell.angle_alpha   90.00
_cell.angle_beta   90.00
_cell.angle_gamma   90.00
#
_symmetry.space_group_name_H-M   'P 1'
#
loop_
_entity.id
_entity.type
_entity.pdbx_description
1 polymer ?
#
loop_
_entity_poly.entity_id
_entity_poly.type
_entity_poly.pdbx_seq_one_letter_code
_entity_poly.pdbx_strand_id
1 'polypeptide(L)'
;MDIKNQNGDFLGKIQMQSLESDHVVDQIIRTLRPGDGKAIYIADAEANQFTQQTNYAAVEWQYSLNELKESMTGWQPKFPSHAEADHIQVYYGFDNLTTDEIEAMAEESRRTGQKVVVRDLKPNNTLVGVRLTYKGEGTCTLHIFGTTKSRIQLSEHELSQVKNLLVRGAEAFYFSNHRADRLIWIEAGSSGKALQYELIGEQMSEAALIQIAETMKEKQDLTDHKMKKTAVVSLYFLSEAEGGQRAVVKEDFSAPVVFDVDQDLQFGLWSAVVKLHRQPDENRKVRADLHYLFHNSAEVPTHLLTPGNTFSLRTNKVIARGEIESIKDE
;
A
#
# COMPACT_ATOMS: atom_id res chain seq x y z
N MET A 1 -19.01 14.20 -7.55
CA MET A 1 -19.09 13.33 -8.73
C MET A 1 -18.73 11.91 -8.32
N ASP A 2 -19.40 10.91 -8.89
CA ASP A 2 -19.01 9.50 -8.69
C ASP A 2 -17.84 9.20 -9.64
N ILE A 3 -16.73 8.73 -9.08
CA ILE A 3 -15.49 8.41 -9.81
C ILE A 3 -15.49 6.92 -10.10
N LYS A 4 -15.20 6.59 -11.36
CA LYS A 4 -15.20 5.21 -11.87
C LYS A 4 -13.85 4.85 -12.49
N ASN A 5 -13.53 3.56 -12.52
CA ASN A 5 -12.37 3.06 -13.26
C ASN A 5 -12.67 2.98 -14.77
N GLN A 6 -11.69 2.54 -15.57
CA GLN A 6 -11.83 2.37 -17.01
C GLN A 6 -12.88 1.33 -17.42
N ASN A 7 -13.22 0.39 -16.53
CA ASN A 7 -14.27 -0.61 -16.74
C ASN A 7 -15.67 -0.09 -16.36
N GLY A 8 -15.77 1.12 -15.80
CA GLY A 8 -17.01 1.70 -15.29
C GLY A 8 -17.37 1.32 -13.85
N ASP A 9 -16.50 0.59 -13.14
CA ASP A 9 -16.70 0.23 -11.74
C ASP A 9 -16.54 1.45 -10.84
N PHE A 10 -17.41 1.57 -9.83
CA PHE A 10 -17.35 2.66 -8.86
C PHE A 10 -16.10 2.53 -7.97
N LEU A 11 -15.25 3.56 -7.98
CA LEU A 11 -14.08 3.67 -7.09
C LEU A 11 -14.37 4.51 -5.85
N GLY A 12 -15.17 5.55 -6.00
CA GLY A 12 -15.40 6.50 -4.93
C GLY A 12 -16.21 7.72 -5.35
N LYS A 13 -16.31 8.68 -4.45
CA LYS A 13 -17.05 9.91 -4.66
C LYS A 13 -16.33 11.08 -4.01
N ILE A 14 -15.97 12.07 -4.82
CA ILE A 14 -15.52 13.38 -4.33
C ILE A 14 -16.66 14.36 -4.53
N GLN A 15 -17.24 14.87 -3.44
CA GLN A 15 -18.28 15.88 -3.48
C GLN A 15 -17.67 17.23 -3.14
N MET A 16 -17.67 18.16 -4.09
CA MET A 16 -17.34 19.55 -3.83
C MET A 16 -18.64 20.30 -3.60
N GLN A 17 -18.74 20.98 -2.46
CA GLN A 17 -19.98 21.63 -2.04
C GLN A 17 -19.69 23.03 -1.51
N SER A 18 -20.66 23.92 -1.75
CA SER A 18 -20.70 25.23 -1.13
C SER A 18 -20.87 25.10 0.38
N LEU A 19 -20.32 26.07 1.12
CA LEU A 19 -20.44 26.18 2.57
C LEU A 19 -21.88 26.45 3.05
N GLU A 20 -22.81 26.75 2.13
CA GLU A 20 -24.19 27.19 2.41
C GLU A 20 -25.25 26.08 2.22
N SER A 21 -25.03 24.87 2.75
CA SER A 21 -26.09 23.84 2.81
C SER A 21 -26.94 23.94 4.09
N ASP A 22 -28.26 23.83 3.93
CA ASP A 22 -29.26 23.84 5.01
C ASP A 22 -29.68 22.44 5.49
N HIS A 23 -29.10 21.38 4.93
CA HIS A 23 -29.45 20.01 5.35
C HIS A 23 -28.95 19.71 6.77
N VAL A 24 -29.82 19.11 7.60
CA VAL A 24 -29.53 18.78 9.01
C VAL A 24 -28.26 17.91 9.17
N VAL A 25 -28.02 16.99 8.24
CA VAL A 25 -26.79 16.18 8.22
C VAL A 25 -25.56 17.05 8.04
N ASP A 26 -25.62 18.03 7.15
CA ASP A 26 -24.50 18.94 6.88
C ASP A 26 -24.24 19.86 8.08
N GLN A 27 -25.28 20.26 8.81
CA GLN A 27 -25.15 20.97 10.08
C GLN A 27 -24.43 20.10 11.13
N ILE A 28 -24.81 18.83 11.29
CA ILE A 28 -24.13 17.90 12.21
C ILE A 28 -22.66 17.74 11.80
N ILE A 29 -22.40 17.52 10.50
CA ILE A 29 -21.04 17.35 9.96
C ILE A 29 -20.16 18.57 10.28
N ARG A 30 -20.68 19.80 10.17
CA ARG A 30 -19.94 21.03 10.50
C ARG A 30 -19.51 21.13 11.96
N THR A 31 -20.18 20.41 12.86
CA THR A 31 -19.83 20.40 14.29
C THR A 31 -18.79 19.34 14.67
N LEU A 32 -18.41 18.44 13.74
CA LEU A 32 -17.46 17.37 14.03
C LEU A 32 -16.05 17.93 14.22
N ARG A 33 -15.47 17.67 15.38
CA ARG A 33 -14.07 17.99 15.67
C ARG A 33 -13.17 16.86 15.17
N PRO A 34 -11.86 17.11 14.96
CA PRO A 34 -10.92 16.02 14.70
C PRO A 34 -11.00 14.96 15.81
N GLY A 35 -11.17 13.70 15.41
CA GLY A 35 -11.40 12.55 16.28
C GLY A 35 -12.87 12.18 16.51
N ASP A 36 -13.83 12.97 16.00
CA ASP A 36 -15.25 12.64 16.10
C ASP A 36 -15.68 11.67 14.97
N GLY A 37 -16.36 10.60 15.37
CA GLY A 37 -17.18 9.77 14.48
C GLY A 37 -18.62 9.79 14.96
N LYS A 38 -19.59 9.98 14.07
CA LYS A 38 -21.02 9.99 14.38
C LYS A 38 -21.80 9.07 13.44
N ALA A 39 -22.69 8.26 14.03
CA ALA A 39 -23.79 7.61 13.34
C ALA A 39 -25.02 8.50 13.42
N ILE A 40 -25.71 8.68 12.29
CA ILE A 40 -26.87 9.55 12.15
C ILE A 40 -28.01 8.73 11.53
N TYR A 41 -29.12 8.64 12.25
CA TYR A 41 -30.37 8.08 11.76
C TYR A 41 -31.38 9.20 11.48
N ILE A 42 -32.11 9.12 10.37
CA ILE A 42 -33.10 10.09 9.93
C ILE A 42 -34.38 9.36 9.51
N ALA A 43 -35.43 9.48 10.31
CA ALA A 43 -36.68 8.72 10.13
C ALA A 43 -37.39 9.03 8.81
N ASP A 44 -37.39 10.29 8.39
CA ASP A 44 -38.16 10.77 7.24
C ASP A 44 -37.38 10.75 5.91
N ALA A 45 -36.17 10.18 5.89
CA ALA A 45 -35.38 10.14 4.67
C ALA A 45 -35.89 9.04 3.73
N GLU A 46 -36.20 9.39 2.47
CA GLU A 46 -36.62 8.44 1.43
C GLU A 46 -35.48 7.48 1.03
N ALA A 47 -34.23 7.93 1.15
CA ALA A 47 -33.02 7.15 0.92
C ALA A 47 -31.94 7.52 1.94
N ASN A 48 -31.10 6.55 2.32
CA ASN A 48 -30.02 6.73 3.31
C ASN A 48 -30.53 7.20 4.69
N GLN A 49 -31.57 6.53 5.22
CA GLN A 49 -32.06 6.73 6.60
C GLN A 49 -30.97 6.56 7.66
N PHE A 50 -29.86 5.91 7.32
CA PHE A 50 -28.69 5.76 8.15
C PHE A 50 -27.44 6.24 7.41
N THR A 51 -26.58 6.97 8.12
CA THR A 51 -25.26 7.36 7.61
C THR A 51 -24.23 7.44 8.74
N GLN A 52 -22.96 7.20 8.40
CA GLN A 52 -21.83 7.40 9.30
C GLN A 52 -20.94 8.52 8.76
N GLN A 53 -20.55 9.43 9.65
CA GLN A 53 -19.76 10.62 9.34
C GLN A 53 -18.55 10.65 10.27
N THR A 54 -17.35 10.81 9.72
CA THR A 54 -16.09 10.73 10.46
C THR A 54 -15.21 11.92 10.14
N ASN A 55 -14.67 12.56 11.17
CA ASN A 55 -13.60 13.54 11.06
C ASN A 55 -12.39 12.99 11.81
N TYR A 56 -11.47 12.33 11.10
CA TYR A 56 -10.37 11.62 11.73
C TYR A 56 -9.37 12.57 12.41
N ALA A 57 -8.85 12.17 13.58
CA ALA A 57 -7.74 12.87 14.22
C ALA A 57 -6.41 12.37 13.64
N ALA A 58 -5.50 13.31 13.34
CA ALA A 58 -4.13 12.98 13.01
C ALA A 58 -3.37 12.59 14.28
N VAL A 59 -2.67 11.46 14.24
CA VAL A 59 -1.81 10.97 15.32
C VAL A 59 -0.38 10.88 14.79
N GLU A 60 0.58 11.35 15.58
CA GLU A 60 1.98 11.32 15.18
C GLU A 60 2.51 9.90 15.06
N TRP A 61 3.11 9.57 13.93
CA TRP A 61 3.76 8.29 13.70
C TRP A 61 5.20 8.34 14.20
N GLN A 62 5.52 7.50 15.18
CA GLN A 62 6.82 7.52 15.86
C GLN A 62 7.92 6.72 15.14
N TYR A 63 7.59 6.08 14.02
CA TYR A 63 8.47 5.16 13.32
C TYR A 63 8.82 5.66 11.92
N SER A 64 9.66 4.92 11.20
CA SER A 64 10.07 5.29 9.84
C SER A 64 8.91 5.19 8.83
N LEU A 65 9.08 5.86 7.69
CA LEU A 65 8.20 5.70 6.53
C LEU A 65 8.18 4.23 6.02
N ASN A 66 9.28 3.48 6.18
CA ASN A 66 9.34 2.09 5.77
C ASN A 66 8.45 1.19 6.64
N GLU A 67 8.47 1.40 7.95
CA GLU A 67 7.57 0.70 8.89
C GLU A 67 6.10 1.07 8.63
N LEU A 68 5.82 2.34 8.30
CA LEU A 68 4.48 2.74 7.87
C LEU A 68 4.06 1.98 6.61
N LYS A 69 4.92 1.93 5.58
CA LYS A 69 4.67 1.19 4.34
C LYS A 69 4.39 -0.30 4.59
N GLU A 70 5.04 -0.91 5.59
CA GLU A 70 4.79 -2.30 6.00
C GLU A 70 3.42 -2.47 6.63
N SER A 71 3.02 -1.55 7.51
CA SER A 71 1.67 -1.56 8.09
C SER A 71 0.57 -1.38 7.03
N MET A 72 0.90 -0.78 5.89
CA MET A 72 -0.01 -0.51 4.77
C MET A 72 0.09 -1.52 3.62
N THR A 73 0.75 -2.67 3.82
CA THR A 73 0.98 -3.66 2.75
C THR A 73 -0.31 -4.09 2.05
N GLY A 74 -1.42 -4.22 2.80
CA GLY A 74 -2.72 -4.59 2.22
C GLY A 74 -3.36 -3.52 1.33
N TRP A 75 -2.83 -2.30 1.30
CA TRP A 75 -3.33 -1.21 0.44
C TRP A 75 -2.43 -0.99 -0.77
N GLN A 76 -1.14 -1.27 -0.63
CA GLN A 76 -0.10 -0.98 -1.64
C GLN A 76 -0.14 0.48 -2.13
N PRO A 77 -0.06 1.48 -1.23
CA PRO A 77 -0.14 2.88 -1.62
C PRO A 77 1.12 3.31 -2.38
N LYS A 78 0.94 4.31 -3.25
CA LYS A 78 2.03 4.98 -3.97
C LYS A 78 2.58 6.15 -3.17
N PHE A 79 3.89 6.38 -3.25
CA PHE A 79 4.59 7.48 -2.61
C PHE A 79 5.49 8.20 -3.63
N PRO A 80 5.82 9.49 -3.42
CA PRO A 80 6.80 10.18 -4.25
C PRO A 80 8.17 9.48 -4.21
N SER A 81 8.82 9.36 -5.37
CA SER A 81 9.97 8.47 -5.55
C SER A 81 11.28 8.92 -4.86
N HIS A 82 11.43 10.23 -4.65
CA HIS A 82 12.70 10.86 -4.23
C HIS A 82 12.53 11.84 -3.06
N ALA A 83 11.46 11.68 -2.27
CA ALA A 83 11.15 12.60 -1.20
C ALA A 83 11.22 11.88 0.16
N GLU A 84 12.09 12.38 1.04
CA GLU A 84 12.07 11.98 2.45
C GLU A 84 10.96 12.74 3.17
N ALA A 85 10.09 12.01 3.86
CA ALA A 85 9.03 12.61 4.65
C ALA A 85 9.64 13.23 5.91
N ASP A 86 9.41 14.53 6.11
CA ASP A 86 9.82 15.28 7.30
C ASP A 86 8.89 14.98 8.48
N HIS A 87 7.60 14.78 8.21
CA HIS A 87 6.59 14.51 9.22
C HIS A 87 5.62 13.43 8.74
N ILE A 88 5.26 12.51 9.63
CA ILE A 88 4.39 11.38 9.34
C ILE A 88 3.27 11.36 10.38
N GLN A 89 2.04 11.46 9.90
CA GLN A 89 0.85 11.33 10.72
C GLN A 89 -0.04 10.23 10.17
N VAL A 90 -0.70 9.51 11.05
CA VAL A 90 -1.63 8.43 10.72
C VAL A 90 -3.03 8.78 11.22
N TYR A 91 -4.03 8.20 10.56
CA TYR A 91 -5.43 8.32 10.94
C TYR A 91 -5.98 6.94 11.24
N TYR A 92 -6.64 6.79 12.38
CA TYR A 92 -7.29 5.56 12.79
C TYR A 92 -8.81 5.63 12.69
N GLY A 93 -9.41 4.47 12.42
CA GLY A 93 -10.82 4.32 12.09
C GLY A 93 -11.76 4.28 13.29
N PHE A 94 -13.02 3.98 12.98
CA PHE A 94 -14.07 3.72 13.95
C PHE A 94 -14.74 2.39 13.63
N ASP A 95 -15.32 1.76 14.65
CA ASP A 95 -16.16 0.58 14.47
C ASP A 95 -17.46 0.98 13.77
N ASN A 96 -17.92 0.11 12.86
CA ASN A 96 -19.23 0.25 12.26
C ASN A 96 -20.31 -0.09 13.29
N LEU A 97 -21.45 0.59 13.23
CA LEU A 97 -22.61 0.15 14.01
C LEU A 97 -23.07 -1.21 13.51
N THR A 98 -23.50 -2.02 14.47
CA THR A 98 -24.23 -3.26 14.25
C THR A 98 -25.67 -2.96 13.81
N THR A 99 -26.32 -3.95 13.20
CA THR A 99 -27.74 -3.86 12.84
C THR A 99 -28.61 -3.55 14.06
N ASP A 100 -28.35 -4.20 15.20
CA ASP A 100 -29.08 -3.99 16.45
C ASP A 100 -28.96 -2.55 16.96
N GLU A 101 -27.78 -1.93 16.85
CA GLU A 101 -27.58 -0.53 17.23
C GLU A 101 -28.35 0.42 16.31
N ILE A 102 -28.41 0.12 15.01
CA ILE A 102 -29.20 0.90 14.04
C ILE A 102 -30.70 0.77 14.33
N GLU A 103 -31.18 -0.45 14.63
CA GLU A 103 -32.58 -0.70 15.00
C GLU A 103 -32.95 0.01 16.31
N ALA A 104 -32.05 0.04 17.29
CA ALA A 104 -32.23 0.78 18.53
C ALA A 104 -32.38 2.29 18.29
N MET A 105 -31.59 2.86 17.36
CA MET A 105 -31.76 4.26 16.96
C MET A 105 -33.13 4.52 16.30
N ALA A 106 -33.60 3.59 15.47
CA ALA A 106 -34.92 3.69 14.84
C ALA A 106 -36.08 3.56 15.83
N GLU A 107 -35.97 2.67 16.82
CA GLU A 107 -36.97 2.53 17.90
C GLU A 107 -36.98 3.78 18.80
N GLU A 108 -35.82 4.34 19.12
CA GLU A 108 -35.72 5.58 19.87
C GLU A 108 -36.39 6.75 19.15
N SER A 109 -36.16 6.88 17.85
CA SER A 109 -36.84 7.87 17.02
C SER A 109 -38.36 7.72 17.10
N ARG A 110 -38.88 6.49 16.96
CA ARG A 110 -40.32 6.18 17.08
C ARG A 110 -40.88 6.50 18.46
N ARG A 111 -40.15 6.14 19.52
CA ARG A 111 -40.58 6.34 20.92
C ARG A 111 -40.56 7.80 21.36
N THR A 112 -39.58 8.57 20.90
CA THR A 112 -39.36 9.97 21.33
C THR A 112 -40.00 10.99 20.40
N GLY A 113 -40.38 10.58 19.17
CA GLY A 113 -40.81 11.48 18.11
C GLY A 113 -39.66 12.31 17.50
N GLN A 114 -38.41 12.07 17.91
CA GLN A 114 -37.26 12.76 17.32
C GLN A 114 -36.98 12.23 15.92
N LYS A 115 -36.97 13.13 14.93
CA LYS A 115 -36.72 12.78 13.52
C LYS A 115 -35.26 12.40 13.23
N VAL A 116 -34.34 12.84 14.08
CA VAL A 116 -32.90 12.61 13.93
C VAL A 116 -32.34 12.07 15.24
N VAL A 117 -31.63 10.94 15.17
CA VAL A 117 -30.94 10.33 16.30
C VAL A 117 -29.46 10.25 15.97
N VAL A 118 -28.60 10.68 16.90
CA VAL A 118 -27.15 10.72 16.72
C VAL A 118 -26.46 9.90 17.80
N ARG A 119 -25.45 9.13 17.41
CA ARG A 119 -24.62 8.31 18.29
C ARG A 119 -23.15 8.49 17.97
N ASP A 120 -22.30 8.44 18.99
CA ASP A 120 -20.85 8.44 18.81
C ASP A 120 -20.39 7.09 18.28
N LEU A 121 -19.52 7.11 17.27
CA LEU A 121 -18.82 5.91 16.82
C LEU A 121 -17.66 5.61 17.77
N LYS A 122 -17.42 4.32 18.00
CA LYS A 122 -16.31 3.87 18.84
C LYS A 122 -15.00 3.92 18.04
N PRO A 123 -13.96 4.66 18.48
CA PRO A 123 -12.66 4.63 17.82
C PRO A 123 -12.04 3.23 17.88
N ASN A 124 -11.29 2.87 16.84
CA ASN A 124 -10.48 1.66 16.81
C ASN A 124 -9.06 1.95 16.29
N ASN A 125 -8.20 0.93 16.27
CA ASN A 125 -6.80 1.08 15.86
C ASN A 125 -6.57 0.67 14.39
N THR A 126 -7.64 0.58 13.59
CA THR A 126 -7.50 0.27 12.17
C THR A 126 -6.98 1.51 11.46
N LEU A 127 -5.81 1.42 10.83
CA LEU A 127 -5.30 2.50 9.99
C LEU A 127 -6.31 2.77 8.86
N VAL A 128 -6.70 4.03 8.64
CA VAL A 128 -7.66 4.45 7.59
C VAL A 128 -7.13 5.55 6.68
N GLY A 129 -6.05 6.21 7.08
CA GLY A 129 -5.29 7.10 6.21
C GLY A 129 -3.94 7.47 6.78
N VAL A 130 -3.17 8.18 5.97
CA VAL A 130 -1.86 8.73 6.33
C VAL A 130 -1.72 10.14 5.76
N ARG A 131 -0.92 10.95 6.45
CA ARG A 131 -0.49 12.27 6.05
C ARG A 131 1.02 12.35 6.13
N LEU A 132 1.64 12.77 5.04
CA LEU A 132 3.08 12.90 4.91
C LEU A 132 3.39 14.32 4.50
N THR A 133 4.28 14.99 5.23
CA THR A 133 4.79 16.30 4.84
C THR A 133 6.22 16.15 4.36
N TYR A 134 6.50 16.68 3.18
CA TYR A 134 7.82 16.72 2.55
C TYR A 134 8.30 18.17 2.53
N LYS A 135 9.53 18.40 2.96
CA LYS A 135 10.19 19.71 2.89
C LYS A 135 11.18 19.73 1.73
N GLY A 136 11.01 20.66 0.79
CA GLY A 136 11.91 20.90 -0.34
C GLY A 136 11.90 22.39 -0.73
N GLU A 137 11.94 22.73 -2.02
CA GLU A 137 11.76 24.11 -2.52
C GLU A 137 10.36 24.69 -2.24
N GLY A 138 9.44 23.85 -1.76
CA GLY A 138 8.14 24.22 -1.17
C GLY A 138 7.68 23.13 -0.20
N THR A 139 6.66 23.43 0.61
CA THR A 139 6.03 22.43 1.49
C THR A 139 4.99 21.66 0.70
N CYS A 140 5.18 20.35 0.60
CA CYS A 140 4.20 19.45 -0.01
C CYS A 140 3.62 18.52 1.05
N THR A 141 2.30 18.46 1.15
CA THR A 141 1.61 17.49 1.99
C THR A 141 0.87 16.48 1.11
N LEU A 142 1.09 15.19 1.37
CA LEU A 142 0.36 14.09 0.76
C LEU A 142 -0.56 13.45 1.78
N HIS A 143 -1.85 13.38 1.47
CA HIS A 143 -2.80 12.52 2.15
C HIS A 143 -3.10 11.27 1.32
N ILE A 144 -3.19 10.12 1.96
CA ILE A 144 -3.66 8.88 1.36
C ILE A 144 -4.70 8.27 2.28
N PHE A 145 -5.91 8.06 1.78
CA PHE A 145 -7.01 7.49 2.55
C PHE A 145 -7.55 6.23 1.88
N GLY A 146 -7.79 5.19 2.69
CA GLY A 146 -8.51 4.00 2.26
C GLY A 146 -10.02 4.18 2.17
N THR A 147 -10.54 5.34 2.58
CA THR A 147 -11.93 5.74 2.42
C THR A 147 -12.07 6.61 1.17
N THR A 148 -12.90 6.18 0.24
CA THR A 148 -13.03 6.82 -1.08
C THR A 148 -14.27 7.70 -1.21
N LYS A 149 -14.89 8.09 -0.08
CA LYS A 149 -15.98 9.06 -0.04
C LYS A 149 -15.50 10.29 0.70
N SER A 150 -15.27 11.37 -0.04
CA SER A 150 -14.80 12.64 0.51
C SER A 150 -15.76 13.77 0.16
N ARG A 151 -15.92 14.68 1.12
CA ARG A 151 -16.62 15.94 0.92
C ARG A 151 -15.63 17.07 1.14
N ILE A 152 -15.51 17.93 0.13
CA ILE A 152 -14.65 19.10 0.15
C ILE A 152 -15.57 20.31 0.15
N GLN A 153 -15.48 21.11 1.21
CA GLN A 153 -16.19 22.38 1.29
C GLN A 153 -15.34 23.46 0.68
N LEU A 154 -15.89 24.17 -0.29
CA LEU A 154 -15.23 25.25 -1.02
C LEU A 154 -16.15 26.48 -0.98
N SER A 155 -15.56 27.68 -1.01
CA SER A 155 -16.29 28.90 -1.33
C SER A 155 -16.77 28.87 -2.78
N GLU A 156 -17.78 29.67 -3.12
CA GLU A 156 -18.27 29.79 -4.51
C GLU A 156 -17.16 30.16 -5.50
N HIS A 157 -16.23 31.01 -5.08
CA HIS A 157 -15.09 31.40 -5.90
C HIS A 157 -14.16 30.22 -6.20
N GLU A 158 -13.78 29.47 -5.17
CA GLU A 158 -12.93 28.27 -5.33
C GLU A 158 -13.63 27.19 -6.15
N LEU A 159 -14.94 26.99 -5.92
CA LEU A 159 -15.75 26.03 -6.66
C LEU A 159 -15.80 26.35 -8.15
N SER A 160 -15.88 27.63 -8.51
CA SER A 160 -15.87 28.06 -9.91
C SER A 160 -14.54 27.84 -10.64
N GLN A 161 -13.46 27.58 -9.90
CA GLN A 161 -12.11 27.39 -10.43
C GLN A 161 -11.65 25.93 -10.45
N VAL A 162 -12.50 25.00 -10.02
CA VAL A 162 -12.19 23.57 -10.05
C VAL A 162 -11.94 23.12 -11.49
N LYS A 163 -10.76 22.53 -11.73
CA LYS A 163 -10.39 21.92 -13.00
C LYS A 163 -10.45 20.40 -12.89
N ASN A 164 -11.09 19.77 -13.86
CA ASN A 164 -11.03 18.33 -14.03
C ASN A 164 -9.82 17.99 -14.93
N LEU A 165 -9.00 17.05 -14.50
CA LEU A 165 -7.85 16.57 -15.25
C LEU A 165 -7.65 15.06 -15.02
N LEU A 166 -6.65 14.48 -15.67
CA LEU A 166 -6.27 13.08 -15.50
C LEU A 166 -4.91 12.99 -14.83
N VAL A 167 -4.80 12.13 -13.82
CA VAL A 167 -3.53 11.73 -13.19
C VAL A 167 -3.42 10.22 -13.32
N ARG A 168 -2.38 9.73 -14.00
CA ARG A 168 -2.13 8.29 -14.22
C ARG A 168 -3.36 7.55 -14.79
N GLY A 169 -4.15 8.23 -15.62
CA GLY A 169 -5.38 7.71 -16.21
C GLY A 169 -6.61 7.69 -15.28
N ALA A 170 -6.50 8.19 -14.05
CA ALA A 170 -7.61 8.38 -13.13
C ALA A 170 -8.14 9.84 -13.18
N GLU A 171 -9.45 10.01 -13.01
CA GLU A 171 -10.07 11.32 -12.89
C GLU A 171 -9.59 12.03 -11.62
N ALA A 172 -9.11 13.26 -11.80
CA ALA A 172 -8.54 14.08 -10.76
C ALA A 172 -9.14 15.49 -10.81
N PHE A 173 -9.16 16.14 -9.64
CA PHE A 173 -9.67 17.47 -9.48
C PHE A 173 -8.59 18.36 -8.91
N TYR A 174 -8.30 19.46 -9.60
CA TYR A 174 -7.39 20.49 -9.16
C TYR A 174 -8.17 21.74 -8.78
N PHE A 175 -7.79 22.37 -7.68
CA PHE A 175 -8.33 23.66 -7.26
C PHE A 175 -7.30 24.40 -6.41
N SER A 176 -7.35 25.72 -6.49
CA SER A 176 -6.51 26.61 -5.70
C SER A 176 -7.36 27.30 -4.64
N ASN A 177 -6.82 27.44 -3.43
CA ASN A 177 -7.37 28.35 -2.43
C ASN A 177 -6.33 29.41 -2.06
N HIS A 178 -6.72 30.37 -1.23
CA HIS A 178 -5.88 31.52 -0.87
C HIS A 178 -4.51 31.19 -0.25
N ARG A 179 -4.19 29.92 0.03
CA ARG A 179 -2.93 29.50 0.67
C ARG A 179 -2.23 28.32 0.02
N ALA A 180 -2.95 27.47 -0.71
CA ALA A 180 -2.38 26.27 -1.27
C ALA A 180 -3.12 25.80 -2.51
N ASP A 181 -2.35 25.16 -3.38
CA ASP A 181 -2.85 24.41 -4.51
C ASP A 181 -3.13 22.97 -4.10
N ARG A 182 -4.24 22.42 -4.58
CA ARG A 182 -4.72 21.09 -4.20
C ARG A 182 -5.03 20.26 -5.42
N LEU A 183 -4.57 19.01 -5.39
CA LEU A 183 -4.84 17.99 -6.39
C LEU A 183 -5.37 16.75 -5.67
N ILE A 184 -6.61 16.36 -5.96
CA ILE A 184 -7.26 15.18 -5.35
C ILE A 184 -7.74 14.22 -6.42
N TRP A 185 -7.52 12.92 -6.21
CA TRP A 185 -7.98 11.87 -7.13
C TRP A 185 -8.23 10.55 -6.39
N ILE A 186 -8.92 9.64 -7.06
CA ILE A 186 -9.15 8.27 -6.56
C ILE A 186 -8.68 7.30 -7.64
N GLU A 187 -7.83 6.35 -7.27
CA GLU A 187 -7.40 5.28 -8.17
C GLU A 187 -7.60 3.91 -7.51
N ALA A 188 -7.77 2.89 -8.35
CA ALA A 188 -7.70 1.50 -7.88
C ALA A 188 -6.24 1.19 -7.51
N GLY A 189 -6.02 0.78 -6.27
CA GLY A 189 -4.74 0.20 -5.85
C GLY A 189 -4.55 -1.18 -6.49
N SER A 190 -3.29 -1.59 -6.63
CA SER A 190 -2.90 -2.93 -7.12
C SER A 190 -3.49 -4.08 -6.28
N SER A 191 -3.76 -3.82 -5.00
CA SER A 191 -4.46 -4.72 -4.08
C SER A 191 -5.96 -4.91 -4.38
N GLY A 192 -6.51 -4.19 -5.35
CA GLY A 192 -7.95 -4.10 -5.63
C GLY A 192 -8.70 -3.12 -4.71
N LYS A 193 -8.04 -2.57 -3.69
CA LYS A 193 -8.60 -1.52 -2.83
C LYS A 193 -8.46 -0.15 -3.51
N ALA A 194 -9.56 0.57 -3.68
CA ALA A 194 -9.52 1.95 -4.13
C ALA A 194 -8.93 2.87 -3.04
N LEU A 195 -8.05 3.79 -3.45
CA LEU A 195 -7.37 4.74 -2.57
C LEU A 195 -7.62 6.16 -3.07
N GLN A 196 -7.93 7.05 -2.13
CA GLN A 196 -7.98 8.48 -2.38
C GLN A 196 -6.63 9.10 -2.05
N TYR A 197 -6.12 9.91 -2.96
CA TYR A 197 -4.91 10.69 -2.78
C TYR A 197 -5.24 12.17 -2.84
N GLU A 198 -4.62 12.96 -1.97
CA GLU A 198 -4.68 14.43 -2.02
C GLU A 198 -3.27 14.97 -1.85
N LEU A 199 -2.80 15.76 -2.82
CA LEU A 199 -1.58 16.55 -2.72
C LEU A 199 -1.95 18.01 -2.46
N ILE A 200 -1.28 18.61 -1.49
CA ILE A 200 -1.43 20.00 -1.10
C ILE A 200 -0.05 20.65 -1.18
N GLY A 201 0.10 21.61 -2.09
CA GLY A 201 1.33 22.37 -2.28
C GLY A 201 1.18 23.80 -1.78
N GLU A 202 2.02 24.20 -0.84
CA GLU A 202 2.18 25.62 -0.50
C GLU A 202 3.18 26.23 -1.47
N GLN A 203 2.75 27.23 -2.26
CA GLN A 203 3.58 27.90 -3.28
C GLN A 203 4.10 26.98 -4.40
N MET A 204 3.38 25.88 -4.68
CA MET A 204 3.73 24.97 -5.77
C MET A 204 2.77 25.15 -6.95
N SER A 205 3.28 25.13 -8.17
CA SER A 205 2.43 25.22 -9.36
C SER A 205 1.58 23.95 -9.57
N GLU A 206 0.46 24.09 -10.26
CA GLU A 206 -0.35 22.97 -10.77
C GLU A 206 0.52 21.89 -11.45
N ALA A 207 1.43 22.32 -12.33
CA ALA A 207 2.33 21.42 -13.06
C ALA A 207 3.26 20.63 -12.12
N ALA A 208 3.75 21.26 -11.04
CA ALA A 208 4.60 20.58 -10.06
C ALA A 208 3.82 19.52 -9.28
N LEU A 209 2.59 19.81 -8.88
CA LEU A 209 1.73 18.83 -8.19
C LEU A 209 1.39 17.63 -9.09
N ILE A 210 1.07 17.90 -10.36
CA ILE A 210 0.83 16.83 -11.36
C ILE A 210 2.09 16.00 -11.56
N GLN A 211 3.27 16.63 -11.70
CA GLN A 211 4.53 15.90 -11.86
C GLN A 211 4.85 15.01 -10.65
N ILE A 212 4.64 15.51 -9.43
CA ILE A 212 4.79 14.69 -8.22
C ILE A 212 3.84 13.50 -8.31
N ALA A 213 2.56 13.73 -8.59
CA ALA A 213 1.59 12.66 -8.71
C ALA A 213 2.03 11.63 -9.76
N GLU A 214 2.28 12.02 -11.00
CA GLU A 214 2.68 11.10 -12.09
C GLU A 214 3.94 10.26 -11.77
N THR A 215 4.82 10.76 -10.91
CA THR A 215 6.06 10.07 -10.51
C THR A 215 5.94 9.24 -9.23
N MET A 216 4.75 9.17 -8.60
CA MET A 216 4.53 8.33 -7.42
C MET A 216 4.53 6.84 -7.77
N LYS A 217 5.14 6.04 -6.91
CA LYS A 217 5.39 4.61 -7.12
C LYS A 217 5.01 3.79 -5.88
N GLU A 218 4.59 2.55 -6.07
CA GLU A 218 4.27 1.63 -4.96
C GLU A 218 5.55 1.21 -4.24
N LYS A 219 5.45 0.67 -3.01
CA LYS A 219 6.63 0.11 -2.29
C LYS A 219 7.40 -0.89 -3.17
N GLN A 220 6.70 -1.63 -4.03
CA GLN A 220 7.30 -2.61 -4.95
C GLN A 220 8.13 -1.97 -6.08
N ASP A 221 7.84 -0.71 -6.41
CA ASP A 221 8.59 0.10 -7.38
C ASP A 221 9.61 1.06 -6.70
N LEU A 222 9.53 1.18 -5.36
CA LEU A 222 10.38 2.02 -4.50
C LEU A 222 11.38 1.23 -3.65
N THR A 223 11.35 -0.10 -3.72
CA THR A 223 12.62 -0.81 -3.70
C THR A 223 13.37 -0.31 -4.92
N ASP A 224 14.26 0.66 -4.68
CA ASP A 224 15.60 0.65 -5.23
C ASP A 224 15.89 -0.73 -5.77
N HIS A 225 16.26 -0.85 -7.06
CA HIS A 225 16.63 -2.11 -7.68
C HIS A 225 17.68 -2.82 -6.81
N LYS A 226 17.28 -3.53 -5.75
CA LYS A 226 17.95 -4.72 -5.29
C LYS A 226 17.59 -5.71 -6.37
N MET A 227 18.35 -5.54 -7.46
CA MET A 227 18.38 -6.41 -8.63
C MET A 227 18.18 -7.81 -8.12
N LYS A 228 17.28 -8.54 -8.75
CA LYS A 228 17.13 -9.95 -8.47
C LYS A 228 18.47 -10.58 -8.83
N LYS A 229 19.34 -10.73 -7.82
CA LYS A 229 20.67 -11.29 -8.01
C LYS A 229 20.48 -12.76 -8.30
N THR A 230 20.52 -13.08 -9.58
CA THR A 230 20.47 -14.44 -10.06
C THR A 230 21.91 -14.92 -10.17
N ALA A 231 22.29 -15.88 -9.33
CA ALA A 231 23.59 -16.51 -9.41
C ALA A 231 23.57 -17.56 -10.52
N VAL A 232 24.50 -17.46 -11.47
CA VAL A 232 24.79 -18.56 -12.39
C VAL A 232 25.70 -19.52 -11.64
N VAL A 233 25.28 -20.76 -11.51
CA VAL A 233 25.95 -21.76 -10.70
C VAL A 233 26.31 -22.99 -11.51
N SER A 234 27.44 -23.59 -11.18
CA SER A 234 27.71 -24.99 -11.52
C SER A 234 27.16 -25.87 -10.40
N LEU A 235 26.48 -26.95 -10.77
CA LEU A 235 25.92 -27.92 -9.82
C LEU A 235 26.44 -29.31 -10.14
N TYR A 236 26.74 -30.07 -9.08
CA TYR A 236 27.03 -31.49 -9.10
C TYR A 236 26.01 -32.23 -8.22
N PHE A 237 25.19 -33.07 -8.82
CA PHE A 237 24.19 -33.87 -8.08
C PHE A 237 24.82 -35.11 -7.47
N LEU A 238 24.66 -35.32 -6.17
CA LEU A 238 25.28 -36.45 -5.46
C LEU A 238 24.51 -37.75 -5.71
N SER A 239 25.22 -38.84 -5.98
CA SER A 239 24.66 -40.19 -6.07
C SER A 239 24.25 -40.75 -4.71
N GLU A 240 23.45 -41.82 -4.74
CA GLU A 240 23.07 -42.53 -3.50
C GLU A 240 24.31 -43.06 -2.74
N ALA A 241 25.35 -43.50 -3.45
CA ALA A 241 26.62 -43.92 -2.86
C ALA A 241 27.38 -42.77 -2.16
N GLU A 242 27.12 -41.52 -2.56
CA GLU A 242 27.71 -40.31 -1.99
C GLU A 242 26.80 -39.66 -0.93
N GLY A 243 25.70 -40.33 -0.54
CA GLY A 243 24.73 -39.82 0.43
C GLY A 243 23.65 -38.90 -0.18
N GLY A 244 23.59 -38.80 -1.51
CA GLY A 244 22.61 -38.01 -2.24
C GLY A 244 21.34 -38.76 -2.63
N GLN A 245 20.78 -38.41 -3.79
CA GLN A 245 19.52 -38.97 -4.28
C GLN A 245 19.74 -40.12 -5.27
N ARG A 246 18.81 -41.09 -5.24
CA ARG A 246 18.80 -42.25 -6.15
C ARG A 246 18.52 -41.85 -7.60
N ALA A 247 17.61 -40.91 -7.81
CA ALA A 247 17.31 -40.34 -9.11
C ALA A 247 17.99 -38.97 -9.27
N VAL A 248 18.49 -38.70 -10.47
CA VAL A 248 19.01 -37.37 -10.84
C VAL A 248 17.83 -36.43 -11.07
N VAL A 249 17.90 -35.21 -10.52
CA VAL A 249 16.89 -34.17 -10.72
C VAL A 249 16.96 -33.69 -12.16
N LYS A 250 15.83 -33.73 -12.88
CA LYS A 250 15.74 -33.39 -14.32
C LYS A 250 14.95 -32.13 -14.62
N GLU A 251 14.33 -31.55 -13.60
CA GLU A 251 13.43 -30.39 -13.70
C GLU A 251 13.88 -29.31 -12.72
N ASP A 252 13.35 -28.10 -12.90
CA ASP A 252 13.53 -27.00 -11.96
C ASP A 252 12.98 -27.40 -10.58
N PHE A 253 13.67 -26.95 -9.54
CA PHE A 253 13.31 -27.34 -8.17
C PHE A 253 13.64 -26.24 -7.18
N SER A 254 13.09 -26.37 -5.98
CA SER A 254 13.42 -25.50 -4.86
C SER A 254 14.01 -26.32 -3.72
N ALA A 255 15.05 -25.79 -3.08
CA ALA A 255 15.69 -26.45 -1.95
C ALA A 255 16.33 -25.42 -1.01
N PRO A 256 16.39 -25.71 0.30
CA PRO A 256 17.26 -25.00 1.22
C PRO A 256 18.71 -24.98 0.73
N VAL A 257 19.33 -23.80 0.77
CA VAL A 257 20.74 -23.59 0.45
C VAL A 257 21.53 -23.37 1.75
N VAL A 258 22.69 -24.01 1.84
CA VAL A 258 23.66 -23.78 2.92
C VAL A 258 25.01 -23.50 2.28
N PHE A 259 25.54 -22.31 2.55
CA PHE A 259 26.85 -21.86 2.07
C PHE A 259 27.96 -22.39 2.96
N ASP A 260 29.09 -22.77 2.37
CA ASP A 260 30.23 -23.25 3.16
C ASP A 260 30.85 -22.15 4.03
N VAL A 261 30.64 -20.88 3.67
CA VAL A 261 31.04 -19.71 4.45
C VAL A 261 30.06 -19.38 5.60
N ASP A 262 28.89 -20.01 5.65
CA ASP A 262 27.87 -19.84 6.69
C ASP A 262 27.27 -21.20 7.12
N GLN A 263 28.15 -22.12 7.53
CA GLN A 263 27.72 -23.47 7.93
C GLN A 263 26.88 -23.49 9.22
N ASP A 264 27.12 -22.52 10.10
CA ASP A 264 26.39 -22.35 11.36
C ASP A 264 25.05 -21.63 11.18
N LEU A 265 24.70 -21.24 9.94
CA LEU A 265 23.45 -20.57 9.58
C LEU A 265 23.22 -19.27 10.36
N GLN A 266 24.28 -18.48 10.57
CA GLN A 266 24.21 -17.19 11.26
C GLN A 266 23.29 -16.21 10.52
N PHE A 267 23.17 -16.37 9.20
CA PHE A 267 22.25 -15.58 8.37
C PHE A 267 20.93 -16.28 8.07
N GLY A 268 20.65 -17.42 8.72
CA GLY A 268 19.43 -18.20 8.55
C GLY A 268 19.46 -19.22 7.42
N LEU A 269 18.52 -20.16 7.44
CA LEU A 269 18.36 -21.18 6.39
C LEU A 269 17.38 -20.70 5.33
N TRP A 270 17.88 -20.42 4.12
CA TRP A 270 17.07 -19.88 3.04
C TRP A 270 16.75 -20.92 1.98
N SER A 271 15.57 -20.80 1.38
CA SER A 271 15.19 -21.61 0.22
C SER A 271 15.56 -20.89 -1.08
N ALA A 272 16.19 -21.61 -1.99
CA ALA A 272 16.54 -21.15 -3.32
C ALA A 272 15.74 -21.91 -4.39
N VAL A 273 15.35 -21.20 -5.43
CA VAL A 273 14.82 -21.77 -6.68
C VAL A 273 15.99 -21.99 -7.62
N VAL A 274 16.07 -23.18 -8.19
CA VAL A 274 17.12 -23.60 -9.11
C VAL A 274 16.48 -23.89 -10.46
N LYS A 275 16.86 -23.11 -11.47
CA LYS A 275 16.42 -23.26 -12.85
C LYS A 275 17.53 -23.87 -13.69
N LEU A 276 17.34 -25.10 -14.14
CA LEU A 276 18.35 -25.83 -14.88
C LEU A 276 18.44 -25.29 -16.31
N HIS A 277 19.65 -24.94 -16.79
CA HIS A 277 19.81 -24.52 -18.20
C HIS A 277 19.59 -25.69 -19.17
N ARG A 278 19.83 -26.91 -18.70
CA ARG A 278 19.65 -28.19 -19.41
C ARG A 278 19.60 -29.34 -18.42
N GLN A 279 19.35 -30.56 -18.87
CA GLN A 279 19.47 -31.73 -17.99
C GLN A 279 20.93 -32.00 -17.58
N PRO A 280 21.19 -32.59 -16.40
CA PRO A 280 22.54 -32.96 -15.99
C PRO A 280 23.18 -33.96 -16.95
N ASP A 281 24.49 -33.81 -17.17
CA ASP A 281 25.26 -34.70 -18.03
C ASP A 281 25.53 -36.08 -17.40
N GLU A 282 26.25 -36.96 -18.11
CA GLU A 282 26.63 -38.29 -17.60
C GLU A 282 27.47 -38.23 -16.32
N ASN A 283 28.15 -37.12 -16.08
CA ASN A 283 28.92 -36.85 -14.87
C ASN A 283 28.08 -36.15 -13.79
N ARG A 284 26.76 -36.05 -13.98
CA ARG A 284 25.80 -35.44 -13.05
C ARG A 284 26.06 -33.95 -12.81
N LYS A 285 26.71 -33.28 -13.76
CA LYS A 285 27.00 -31.84 -13.73
C LYS A 285 26.02 -31.07 -14.57
N VAL A 286 25.68 -29.86 -14.12
CA VAL A 286 24.80 -28.95 -14.87
C VAL A 286 25.08 -27.50 -14.52
N ARG A 287 24.75 -26.60 -15.44
CA ARG A 287 24.70 -25.16 -15.17
C ARG A 287 23.26 -24.76 -14.89
N ALA A 288 23.06 -23.89 -13.90
CA ALA A 288 21.74 -23.45 -13.49
C ALA A 288 21.74 -21.98 -13.07
N ASP A 289 20.56 -21.38 -13.05
CA ASP A 289 20.31 -20.10 -12.41
C ASP A 289 19.73 -20.36 -11.01
N LEU A 290 20.35 -19.78 -9.99
CA LEU A 290 19.97 -19.85 -8.59
C LEU A 290 19.52 -18.48 -8.10
N HIS A 291 18.33 -18.40 -7.50
CA HIS A 291 17.85 -17.18 -6.84
C HIS A 291 17.05 -17.55 -5.58
N TYR A 292 17.08 -16.67 -4.58
CA TYR A 292 16.31 -16.88 -3.36
C TYR A 292 14.81 -16.81 -3.62
N LEU A 293 14.04 -17.70 -2.99
CA LEU A 293 12.58 -17.73 -3.09
C LEU A 293 11.95 -16.42 -2.60
N PHE A 294 12.55 -15.80 -1.58
CA PHE A 294 12.11 -14.53 -0.99
C PHE A 294 13.08 -13.38 -1.30
N HIS A 295 13.66 -13.32 -2.51
CA HIS A 295 14.72 -12.37 -2.87
C HIS A 295 14.41 -10.87 -2.62
N ASN A 296 13.13 -10.52 -2.44
CA ASN A 296 12.67 -9.16 -2.12
C ASN A 296 12.70 -8.82 -0.62
N SER A 297 12.99 -9.78 0.27
CA SER A 297 13.13 -9.48 1.70
C SER A 297 14.46 -8.77 1.98
N ALA A 298 14.41 -7.71 2.80
CA ALA A 298 15.60 -6.96 3.22
C ALA A 298 16.59 -7.82 4.03
N GLU A 299 16.10 -8.89 4.64
CA GLU A 299 16.86 -9.84 5.45
C GLU A 299 17.60 -10.89 4.62
N VAL A 300 17.33 -10.98 3.31
CA VAL A 300 17.99 -11.98 2.45
C VAL A 300 19.51 -11.72 2.41
N PRO A 301 20.34 -12.73 2.71
CA PRO A 301 21.78 -12.60 2.72
C PRO A 301 22.34 -12.66 1.30
N THR A 302 22.02 -11.66 0.49
CA THR A 302 22.49 -11.53 -0.91
C THR A 302 24.01 -11.37 -1.02
N HIS A 303 24.69 -10.98 0.06
CA HIS A 303 26.15 -10.95 0.13
C HIS A 303 26.78 -12.36 0.07
N LEU A 304 26.03 -13.42 0.37
CA LEU A 304 26.49 -14.81 0.22
C LEU A 304 26.48 -15.25 -1.25
N LEU A 305 25.73 -14.58 -2.12
CA LEU A 305 25.75 -14.80 -3.57
C LEU A 305 26.95 -14.09 -4.21
N THR A 306 28.14 -14.63 -3.98
CA THR A 306 29.41 -14.10 -4.50
C THR A 306 30.11 -15.15 -5.36
N PRO A 307 30.62 -14.81 -6.56
CA PRO A 307 31.39 -15.74 -7.38
C PRO A 307 32.54 -16.40 -6.62
N GLY A 308 32.70 -17.72 -6.80
CA GLY A 308 33.65 -18.56 -6.07
C GLY A 308 33.11 -19.15 -4.76
N ASN A 309 31.99 -18.63 -4.22
CA ASN A 309 31.39 -19.26 -3.04
C ASN A 309 30.81 -20.63 -3.38
N THR A 310 31.10 -21.61 -2.54
CA THR A 310 30.55 -22.95 -2.60
C THR A 310 29.37 -23.12 -1.65
N PHE A 311 28.43 -23.96 -2.05
CA PHE A 311 27.22 -24.23 -1.29
C PHE A 311 26.71 -25.65 -1.52
N SER A 312 25.72 -26.01 -0.71
CA SER A 312 24.99 -27.27 -0.83
C SER A 312 23.49 -27.02 -0.80
N LEU A 313 22.78 -27.69 -1.70
CA LEU A 313 21.32 -27.74 -1.73
C LEU A 313 20.90 -28.98 -0.97
N ARG A 314 20.10 -28.82 0.09
CA ARG A 314 19.79 -29.93 1.00
C ARG A 314 18.33 -29.91 1.46
N THR A 315 17.77 -31.10 1.60
CA THR A 315 16.54 -31.35 2.35
C THR A 315 16.91 -32.17 3.59
N ASN A 316 16.38 -33.38 3.73
CA ASN A 316 16.91 -34.38 4.67
C ASN A 316 18.23 -35.01 4.20
N LYS A 317 18.60 -34.83 2.92
CA LYS A 317 19.87 -35.25 2.31
C LYS A 317 20.43 -34.13 1.44
N VAL A 318 21.73 -34.19 1.14
CA VAL A 318 22.36 -33.28 0.16
C VAL A 318 21.93 -33.69 -1.25
N ILE A 319 21.28 -32.78 -1.97
CA ILE A 319 20.81 -32.97 -3.33
C ILE A 319 21.96 -32.73 -4.31
N ALA A 320 22.59 -31.57 -4.17
CA ALA A 320 23.70 -31.15 -5.02
C ALA A 320 24.66 -30.25 -4.24
N ARG A 321 25.92 -30.24 -4.67
CA ARG A 321 26.90 -29.22 -4.33
C ARG A 321 27.04 -28.26 -5.49
N GLY A 322 27.28 -27.00 -5.21
CA GLY A 322 27.45 -26.01 -6.25
C GLY A 322 28.50 -24.97 -5.93
N GLU A 323 28.91 -24.27 -6.97
CA GLU A 323 29.78 -23.11 -6.94
C GLU A 323 29.14 -21.99 -7.75
N ILE A 324 29.18 -20.77 -7.23
CA ILE A 324 28.73 -19.59 -7.94
C ILE A 324 29.78 -19.19 -8.97
N GLU A 325 29.43 -19.24 -10.25
CA GLU A 325 30.34 -18.87 -11.33
C GLU A 325 30.28 -17.36 -11.63
N SER A 326 29.07 -16.79 -11.68
CA SER A 326 28.86 -15.38 -11.94
C SER A 326 27.52 -14.91 -11.39
N ILE A 327 27.33 -13.58 -11.32
CA ILE A 327 26.05 -12.96 -10.97
C ILE A 327 25.47 -12.33 -12.24
N LYS A 328 24.20 -12.59 -12.50
CA LYS A 328 23.38 -11.85 -13.47
C LYS A 328 22.59 -10.81 -12.70
N ASP A 329 22.63 -9.60 -13.20
CA ASP A 329 21.71 -8.54 -12.81
C ASP A 329 20.48 -8.66 -13.71
N GLU A 330 19.32 -8.94 -13.11
CA GLU A 330 18.00 -8.94 -13.76
C GLU A 330 17.21 -7.69 -13.42
#